data_AF-A0A953H5Q3-F1
#
_entry.id   AF-A0A953H5Q3-F1
#
_cell.length_a   1.000
_cell.length_b   1.000
_cell.length_c   1.000
_cell.angle_alpha   90.00
_cell.angle_beta   90.00
_cell.angle_gamma   90.00
#
_symmetry.space_group_name_H-M   'P 1'
#
loop_
_entity.id
_entity.type
_entity.pdbx_description
1 polymer ?
#
loop_
_entity_poly.entity_id
_entity_poly.type
_entity_poly.pdbx_seq_one_letter_code
_entity_poly.pdbx_strand_id
1 'polypeptide(L)'
;MQLNKIKRPFSAVVEWGSLLLSTGIVCLFLFIILWEIFSKGASVLSWDFVSTLPKEAMTKGGILSPIIGTVLLTLITALFAIPFGVCCAVYLNEYAQNTWLTRIIRAAIRNLSGVPSIIYGLFGLALFVQALNLGTSMLAAGLTLGLLSLPYIITTTEEALMRIPNSTREAALGIGATKFETIKDVVIPSAMPGILTGVVLTLSRAAGETAPILFTGAAFYINGVNGYLNQEFMALPYHLYMLSTQHQAIEEVRPIAYGTALILVVVVFFMNLTAFYIRYKYRKND
;
A
#
# COMPACT_ATOMS: atom_id res chain seq x y z
N MET A 1 -23.91 43.83 -23.48
CA MET A 1 -22.46 44.06 -23.32
C MET A 1 -22.21 44.58 -21.90
N GLN A 2 -21.41 43.84 -21.12
CA GLN A 2 -20.74 44.24 -19.86
C GLN A 2 -21.56 44.63 -18.60
N LEU A 3 -22.15 43.68 -17.86
CA LEU A 3 -22.47 43.88 -16.43
C LEU A 3 -22.45 42.55 -15.62
N ASN A 4 -21.34 41.79 -15.62
CA ASN A 4 -21.23 40.65 -14.70
C ASN A 4 -19.80 40.18 -14.34
N LYS A 5 -18.78 41.06 -14.43
CA LYS A 5 -17.37 40.68 -14.16
C LYS A 5 -16.88 40.97 -12.73
N ILE A 6 -17.64 41.68 -11.88
CA ILE A 6 -17.11 42.24 -10.61
C ILE A 6 -17.38 41.35 -9.37
N LYS A 7 -18.25 40.34 -9.44
CA LYS A 7 -18.51 39.43 -8.30
C LYS A 7 -17.59 38.20 -8.19
N ARG A 8 -16.65 38.01 -9.13
CA ARG A 8 -15.75 36.85 -9.18
C ARG A 8 -14.44 36.92 -8.35
N PRO A 9 -13.85 38.08 -7.98
CA PRO A 9 -12.58 38.07 -7.25
C PRO A 9 -12.78 37.70 -5.78
N PHE A 10 -13.90 38.09 -5.17
CA PHE A 10 -14.14 37.84 -3.74
C PHE A 10 -14.43 36.36 -3.43
N SER A 11 -15.24 35.69 -4.25
CA SER A 11 -15.49 34.23 -4.09
C SER A 11 -14.22 33.42 -4.35
N ALA A 12 -13.43 33.81 -5.36
CA ALA A 12 -12.15 33.16 -5.64
C ALA A 12 -11.16 33.32 -4.48
N VAL A 13 -11.03 34.53 -3.90
CA VAL A 13 -10.13 34.74 -2.75
C VAL A 13 -10.54 33.91 -1.53
N VAL A 14 -11.85 33.75 -1.29
CA VAL A 14 -12.37 32.90 -0.20
C VAL A 14 -12.13 31.41 -0.48
N GLU A 15 -12.40 30.95 -1.71
CA GLU A 15 -12.16 29.57 -2.14
C GLU A 15 -10.68 29.20 -2.04
N TRP A 16 -9.79 30.00 -2.65
CA TRP A 16 -8.34 29.81 -2.58
C TRP A 16 -7.81 29.94 -1.15
N GLY A 17 -8.34 30.88 -0.37
CA GLY A 17 -8.00 31.04 1.04
C GLY A 17 -8.34 29.79 1.86
N SER A 18 -9.51 29.18 1.64
CA SER A 18 -9.92 27.95 2.33
C SER A 18 -9.09 26.73 1.93
N LEU A 19 -8.72 26.62 0.65
CA LEU A 19 -7.86 25.54 0.15
C LEU A 19 -6.43 25.66 0.69
N LEU A 20 -5.87 26.89 0.74
CA LEU A 20 -4.54 27.14 1.30
C LEU A 20 -4.52 26.91 2.81
N LEU A 21 -5.56 27.34 3.53
CA LEU A 21 -5.67 27.13 4.97
C LEU A 21 -5.76 25.63 5.31
N SER A 22 -6.63 24.88 4.63
CA SER A 22 -6.77 23.43 4.85
C SER A 22 -5.47 22.68 4.52
N THR A 23 -4.83 23.01 3.39
CA THR A 23 -3.51 22.45 3.04
C THR A 23 -2.46 22.79 4.10
N GLY A 24 -2.41 24.05 4.56
CA GLY A 24 -1.49 24.51 5.58
C GLY A 24 -1.67 23.78 6.91
N ILE A 25 -2.92 23.55 7.34
CA ILE A 25 -3.23 22.78 8.55
C ILE A 25 -2.73 21.34 8.41
N VAL A 26 -3.02 20.65 7.29
CA VAL A 26 -2.57 19.28 7.06
C VAL A 26 -1.04 19.20 7.05
N CYS A 27 -0.36 20.11 6.36
CA CYS A 27 1.10 20.17 6.34
C CYS A 27 1.69 20.44 7.73
N LEU A 28 1.06 21.29 8.55
CA LEU A 28 1.50 21.56 9.91
C LEU A 28 1.41 20.32 10.80
N PHE A 29 0.27 19.62 10.78
CA PHE A 29 0.10 18.38 11.54
C PHE A 29 1.09 17.30 11.09
N LEU A 30 1.26 17.13 9.78
CA LEU A 30 2.25 16.20 9.23
C LEU A 30 3.66 16.56 9.68
N PHE A 31 4.03 17.85 9.63
CA PHE A 31 5.34 18.33 10.07
C PHE A 31 5.56 18.04 11.56
N ILE A 32 4.56 18.30 12.42
CA ILE A 32 4.66 18.02 13.86
C ILE A 32 4.88 16.52 14.11
N ILE A 33 4.11 15.65 13.45
CA ILE A 33 4.23 14.20 13.60
C ILE A 33 5.62 13.72 13.16
N LEU A 34 6.07 14.16 11.98
CA LEU A 34 7.39 13.80 11.47
C LEU A 34 8.50 14.34 12.37
N TRP A 35 8.41 15.60 12.79
CA TRP A 35 9.37 16.20 13.71
C TRP A 35 9.48 15.40 15.01
N GLU A 36 8.36 15.00 15.60
CA GLU A 36 8.35 14.20 16.82
C GLU A 36 8.97 12.82 16.62
N ILE A 37 8.61 12.10 15.55
CA ILE A 37 9.17 10.80 15.21
C ILE A 37 10.69 10.89 14.96
N PHE A 38 11.14 11.89 14.18
CA PHE A 38 12.55 12.05 13.88
C PHE A 38 13.35 12.46 15.13
N SER A 39 12.88 13.43 15.88
CA SER A 39 13.57 13.95 17.07
C SER A 39 13.77 12.88 18.15
N LYS A 40 12.74 12.08 18.44
CA LYS A 40 12.79 11.02 19.47
C LYS A 40 13.27 9.67 18.94
N GLY A 41 13.05 9.37 17.66
CA GLY A 41 13.48 8.13 17.04
C GLY A 41 14.97 8.13 16.71
N ALA A 42 15.54 9.28 16.30
CA ALA A 42 16.95 9.38 15.93
C ALA A 42 17.90 9.10 17.10
N SER A 43 17.50 9.42 18.35
CA SER A 43 18.32 9.14 19.53
C SER A 43 18.47 7.65 19.85
N VAL A 44 17.58 6.80 19.33
CA VAL A 44 17.59 5.34 19.54
C VAL A 44 18.18 4.61 18.33
N LEU A 45 18.29 5.30 17.20
CA LEU A 45 18.76 4.72 15.95
C LEU A 45 20.24 4.35 16.06
N SER A 46 20.52 3.05 15.98
CA SER A 46 21.87 2.52 15.88
C SER A 46 21.86 1.33 14.93
N TRP A 47 23.03 0.95 14.40
CA TRP A 47 23.13 -0.28 13.61
C TRP A 47 22.66 -1.49 14.44
N ASP A 48 23.04 -1.55 15.72
CA ASP A 48 22.62 -2.59 16.65
C ASP A 48 21.09 -2.67 16.78
N PHE A 49 20.41 -1.52 16.89
CA PHE A 49 18.94 -1.46 16.94
C PHE A 49 18.28 -2.06 15.68
N VAL A 50 18.88 -1.88 14.50
CA VAL A 50 18.32 -2.39 13.25
C VAL A 50 18.70 -3.86 13.01
N SER A 51 19.93 -4.25 13.36
CA SER A 51 20.49 -5.56 13.01
C SER A 51 20.32 -6.64 14.08
N THR A 52 19.86 -6.29 15.29
CA THR A 52 19.67 -7.29 16.36
C THR A 52 18.20 -7.68 16.56
N LEU A 53 18.02 -8.85 17.15
CA LEU A 53 16.71 -9.38 17.48
C LEU A 53 16.11 -8.66 18.70
N PRO A 54 14.77 -8.56 18.78
CA PRO A 54 14.10 -8.16 19.99
C PRO A 54 14.44 -9.12 21.14
N LYS A 55 14.62 -8.59 22.35
CA LYS A 55 14.91 -9.34 23.58
C LYS A 55 13.95 -8.94 24.68
N GLU A 56 13.83 -9.78 25.70
CA GLU A 56 13.05 -9.50 26.92
C GLU A 56 11.63 -8.98 26.62
N ALA A 57 10.90 -9.66 25.73
CA ALA A 57 9.55 -9.26 25.32
C ALA A 57 9.46 -7.83 24.74
N MET A 58 10.52 -7.38 24.04
CA MET A 58 10.62 -6.08 23.34
C MET A 58 10.97 -4.88 24.22
N THR A 59 11.43 -5.10 25.45
CA THR A 59 12.00 -4.03 26.29
C THR A 59 13.46 -3.75 25.95
N LYS A 60 14.16 -4.68 25.29
CA LYS A 60 15.57 -4.55 24.88
C LYS A 60 15.81 -5.15 23.49
N GLY A 61 17.02 -4.93 22.97
CA GLY A 61 17.45 -5.45 21.68
C GLY A 61 16.99 -4.58 20.51
N GLY A 62 16.99 -5.16 19.33
CA GLY A 62 16.66 -4.48 18.08
C GLY A 62 15.32 -4.90 17.49
N ILE A 63 15.10 -4.48 16.24
CA ILE A 63 13.83 -4.68 15.53
C ILE A 63 14.00 -5.45 14.22
N LEU A 64 15.07 -6.24 14.09
CA LEU A 64 15.35 -7.00 12.88
C LEU A 64 14.20 -7.93 12.47
N SER A 65 13.61 -8.63 13.45
CA SER A 65 12.52 -9.59 13.20
C SER A 65 11.27 -8.90 12.61
N PRO A 66 10.74 -7.80 13.21
CA PRO A 66 9.72 -6.96 12.58
C PRO A 66 10.04 -6.46 11.16
N ILE A 67 11.30 -6.05 10.90
CA ILE A 67 11.71 -5.56 9.58
C ILE A 67 11.58 -6.68 8.54
N ILE A 68 12.19 -7.84 8.82
CA ILE A 68 12.18 -8.99 7.91
C ILE A 68 10.74 -9.45 7.67
N GLY A 69 9.94 -9.58 8.73
CA GLY A 69 8.54 -10.00 8.59
C GLY A 69 7.70 -9.02 7.77
N THR A 70 7.93 -7.70 7.89
CA THR A 70 7.24 -6.70 7.06
C THR A 70 7.61 -6.83 5.58
N VAL A 71 8.89 -7.02 5.27
CA VAL A 71 9.38 -7.19 3.90
C VAL A 71 8.81 -8.47 3.27
N LEU A 72 8.89 -9.60 3.98
CA LEU A 72 8.38 -10.88 3.49
C LEU A 72 6.85 -10.86 3.32
N LEU A 73 6.13 -10.28 4.29
CA LEU A 73 4.68 -10.08 4.21
C LEU A 73 4.30 -9.27 2.97
N THR A 74 4.97 -8.13 2.77
CA THR A 74 4.70 -7.25 1.62
C THR A 74 5.04 -7.93 0.30
N LEU A 75 6.08 -8.78 0.26
CA LEU A 75 6.42 -9.56 -0.91
C LEU A 75 5.32 -10.58 -1.25
N ILE A 76 4.77 -11.29 -0.27
CA ILE A 76 3.64 -12.22 -0.47
C ILE A 76 2.42 -11.45 -0.97
N THR A 77 2.11 -10.31 -0.35
CA THR A 77 1.04 -9.42 -0.81
C THR A 77 1.25 -8.98 -2.25
N ALA A 78 2.47 -8.63 -2.65
CA ALA A 78 2.79 -8.23 -4.02
C ALA A 78 2.64 -9.39 -5.02
N LEU A 79 3.18 -10.57 -4.69
CA LEU A 79 3.12 -11.77 -5.52
C LEU A 79 1.68 -12.23 -5.79
N PHE A 80 0.77 -11.98 -4.84
CA PHE A 80 -0.65 -12.24 -5.03
C PHE A 80 -1.38 -11.05 -5.68
N ALA A 81 -1.33 -9.86 -5.09
CA ALA A 81 -2.19 -8.76 -5.51
C ALA A 81 -1.83 -8.19 -6.89
N ILE A 82 -0.54 -8.15 -7.27
CA ILE A 82 -0.12 -7.58 -8.56
C ILE A 82 -0.65 -8.41 -9.72
N PRO A 83 -0.36 -9.73 -9.85
CA PRO A 83 -0.79 -10.47 -11.02
C PRO A 83 -2.32 -10.52 -11.12
N PHE A 84 -3.01 -10.82 -10.02
CA PHE A 84 -4.47 -10.90 -10.02
C PHE A 84 -5.13 -9.54 -10.29
N GLY A 85 -4.62 -8.47 -9.66
CA GLY A 85 -5.17 -7.12 -9.84
C GLY A 85 -4.95 -6.57 -11.24
N VAL A 86 -3.74 -6.70 -11.78
CA VAL A 86 -3.41 -6.21 -13.13
C VAL A 86 -4.14 -7.02 -14.20
N CYS A 87 -4.16 -8.35 -14.11
CA CYS A 87 -4.90 -9.18 -15.06
C CYS A 87 -6.40 -8.89 -15.04
N CYS A 88 -6.99 -8.69 -13.85
CA CYS A 88 -8.40 -8.32 -13.72
C CYS A 88 -8.68 -6.96 -14.40
N ALA A 89 -7.85 -5.95 -14.17
CA ALA A 89 -7.99 -4.64 -14.82
C ALA A 89 -7.83 -4.71 -16.35
N VAL A 90 -6.84 -5.46 -16.85
CA VAL A 90 -6.66 -5.67 -18.30
C VAL A 90 -7.88 -6.36 -18.89
N TYR A 91 -8.43 -7.38 -18.22
CA TYR A 91 -9.66 -8.04 -18.67
C TYR A 91 -10.84 -7.07 -18.69
N LEU A 92 -11.08 -6.33 -17.59
CA LEU A 92 -12.19 -5.41 -17.46
C LEU A 92 -12.13 -4.23 -18.44
N ASN A 93 -10.93 -3.78 -18.80
CA ASN A 93 -10.74 -2.66 -19.71
C ASN A 93 -10.71 -3.08 -21.19
N GLU A 94 -9.97 -4.14 -21.52
CA GLU A 94 -9.68 -4.48 -22.92
C GLU A 94 -10.61 -5.57 -23.47
N TYR A 95 -11.11 -6.49 -22.64
CA TYR A 95 -11.90 -7.64 -23.09
C TYR A 95 -13.37 -7.57 -22.72
N ALA A 96 -13.69 -7.04 -21.54
CA ALA A 96 -15.04 -7.04 -21.03
C ALA A 96 -15.96 -6.08 -21.80
N GLN A 97 -17.12 -6.58 -22.22
CA GLN A 97 -18.17 -5.75 -22.82
C GLN A 97 -18.89 -4.92 -21.76
N ASN A 98 -19.42 -3.75 -22.12
CA ASN A 98 -20.18 -2.91 -21.20
C ASN A 98 -21.60 -3.47 -20.95
N THR A 99 -21.67 -4.51 -20.12
CA THR A 99 -22.90 -5.18 -19.69
C THR A 99 -23.28 -4.82 -18.26
N TRP A 100 -24.53 -5.06 -17.86
CA TRP A 100 -24.99 -4.86 -16.49
C TRP A 100 -24.11 -5.61 -15.47
N LEU A 101 -23.66 -6.83 -15.79
CA LEU A 101 -22.78 -7.63 -14.96
C LEU A 101 -21.42 -6.95 -14.75
N THR A 102 -20.79 -6.45 -15.82
CA THR A 102 -19.49 -5.73 -15.69
C THR A 102 -19.61 -4.44 -14.89
N ARG A 103 -20.75 -3.74 -14.99
CA ARG A 103 -21.03 -2.56 -14.17
C ARG A 103 -21.14 -2.92 -12.69
N ILE A 104 -21.81 -4.03 -12.37
CA ILE A 104 -21.88 -4.55 -10.99
C ILE A 104 -20.50 -4.94 -10.48
N ILE A 105 -19.68 -5.64 -11.27
CA ILE A 105 -18.32 -6.02 -10.88
C ILE A 105 -17.49 -4.77 -10.57
N ARG A 106 -17.50 -3.76 -11.45
CA ARG A 106 -16.81 -2.48 -11.20
C ARG A 106 -17.34 -1.74 -9.98
N ALA A 107 -18.65 -1.79 -9.73
CA ALA A 107 -19.26 -1.22 -8.54
C ALA A 107 -18.80 -1.96 -7.26
N ALA A 108 -18.77 -3.29 -7.28
CA ALA A 108 -18.29 -4.10 -6.17
C ALA A 108 -16.82 -3.84 -5.85
N ILE A 109 -15.95 -3.75 -6.86
CA ILE A 109 -14.53 -3.41 -6.69
C ILE A 109 -14.38 -2.04 -6.00
N ARG A 110 -15.14 -1.03 -6.46
CA ARG A 110 -15.11 0.31 -5.85
C ARG A 110 -15.65 0.33 -4.41
N ASN A 111 -16.70 -0.45 -4.14
CA ASN A 111 -17.24 -0.58 -2.80
C ASN A 111 -16.27 -1.31 -1.85
N LEU A 112 -15.54 -2.30 -2.33
CA LEU A 112 -14.51 -3.02 -1.57
C LEU A 112 -13.39 -2.07 -1.08
N SER A 113 -12.97 -1.09 -1.89
CA SER A 113 -12.01 -0.07 -1.44
C SER A 113 -12.50 0.74 -0.23
N GLY A 114 -13.82 0.84 0.00
CA GLY A 114 -14.41 1.54 1.13
C GLY A 114 -14.56 0.69 2.40
N VAL A 115 -14.29 -0.62 2.33
CA VAL A 115 -14.45 -1.53 3.47
C VAL A 115 -13.31 -1.31 4.49
N PRO A 116 -13.63 -1.15 5.79
CA PRO A 116 -12.62 -1.03 6.84
C PRO A 116 -11.63 -2.21 6.86
N SER A 117 -10.34 -1.93 7.05
CA SER A 117 -9.28 -2.94 6.97
C SER A 117 -9.41 -4.07 8.01
N ILE A 118 -10.03 -3.79 9.17
CA ILE A 118 -10.31 -4.82 10.19
C ILE A 118 -11.26 -5.92 9.68
N ILE A 119 -12.20 -5.57 8.79
CA ILE A 119 -13.15 -6.53 8.22
C ILE A 119 -12.40 -7.51 7.31
N TYR A 120 -11.40 -7.03 6.56
CA TYR A 120 -10.52 -7.91 5.80
C TYR A 120 -9.74 -8.86 6.72
N GLY A 121 -9.26 -8.39 7.88
CA GLY A 121 -8.59 -9.25 8.86
C GLY A 121 -9.49 -10.38 9.36
N LEU A 122 -10.73 -10.06 9.74
CA LEU A 122 -11.71 -11.08 10.18
C LEU A 122 -12.11 -12.03 9.03
N PHE A 123 -12.27 -11.51 7.81
CA PHE A 123 -12.51 -12.34 6.63
C PHE A 123 -11.32 -13.27 6.35
N GLY A 124 -10.09 -12.77 6.46
CA GLY A 124 -8.88 -13.55 6.32
C GLY A 124 -8.74 -14.65 7.36
N LEU A 125 -9.14 -14.38 8.60
CA LEU A 125 -9.24 -15.38 9.66
C LEU A 125 -10.23 -16.49 9.27
N ALA A 126 -11.45 -16.13 8.86
CA ALA A 126 -12.46 -17.12 8.48
C ALA A 126 -12.04 -17.94 7.25
N LEU A 127 -11.50 -17.29 6.22
CA LEU A 127 -11.17 -17.93 4.95
C LEU A 127 -9.82 -18.66 4.99
N PHE A 128 -8.72 -17.93 5.23
CA PHE A 128 -7.37 -18.47 5.08
C PHE A 128 -6.95 -19.29 6.29
N VAL A 129 -7.18 -18.78 7.50
CA VAL A 129 -6.75 -19.45 8.73
C VAL A 129 -7.63 -20.66 9.01
N GLN A 130 -8.96 -20.50 9.00
CA GLN A 130 -9.91 -21.56 9.39
C GLN A 130 -10.33 -22.44 8.20
N ALA A 131 -10.98 -21.87 7.17
CA ALA A 131 -11.55 -22.69 6.09
C ALA A 131 -10.48 -23.41 5.25
N LEU A 132 -9.35 -22.75 4.97
CA LEU A 132 -8.22 -23.34 4.24
C LEU A 132 -7.15 -23.97 5.14
N ASN A 133 -7.35 -23.97 6.46
CA ASN A 133 -6.44 -24.56 7.46
C ASN A 133 -4.97 -24.10 7.33
N LEU A 134 -4.73 -22.85 6.92
CA LEU A 134 -3.35 -22.32 6.87
C LEU A 134 -2.80 -21.96 8.25
N GLY A 135 -3.65 -21.92 9.29
CA GLY A 135 -3.28 -21.46 10.62
C GLY A 135 -2.93 -19.97 10.64
N THR A 136 -2.66 -19.43 11.84
CA THR A 136 -2.12 -18.08 11.98
C THR A 136 -0.70 -18.08 11.41
N SER A 137 -0.52 -17.43 10.25
CA SER A 137 0.70 -17.57 9.48
C SER A 137 0.98 -16.37 8.58
N MET A 138 2.26 -16.23 8.19
CA MET A 138 2.71 -15.21 7.25
C MET A 138 1.98 -15.31 5.90
N LEU A 139 1.71 -16.52 5.41
CA LEU A 139 0.97 -16.75 4.17
C LEU A 139 -0.48 -16.29 4.30
N ALA A 140 -1.18 -16.68 5.37
CA ALA A 140 -2.57 -16.25 5.59
C ALA A 140 -2.68 -14.73 5.70
N ALA A 141 -1.76 -14.08 6.42
CA ALA A 141 -1.69 -12.63 6.54
C ALA A 141 -1.37 -11.94 5.20
N GLY A 142 -0.40 -12.45 4.45
CA GLY A 142 -0.01 -11.90 3.15
C GLY A 142 -1.12 -11.98 2.10
N LEU A 143 -1.87 -13.09 2.07
CA LEU A 143 -3.05 -13.26 1.23
C LEU A 143 -4.19 -12.34 1.65
N THR A 144 -4.41 -12.14 2.95
CA THR A 144 -5.42 -11.22 3.49
C THR A 144 -5.12 -9.77 3.09
N LEU A 145 -3.88 -9.32 3.26
CA LEU A 145 -3.43 -8.02 2.76
C LEU A 145 -3.48 -7.94 1.24
N GLY A 146 -3.24 -9.06 0.56
CA GLY A 146 -3.41 -9.20 -0.88
C GLY A 146 -4.84 -8.86 -1.31
N LEU A 147 -5.84 -9.45 -0.67
CA LEU A 147 -7.26 -9.15 -0.92
C LEU A 147 -7.62 -7.69 -0.65
N LEU A 148 -7.10 -7.11 0.45
CA LEU A 148 -7.26 -5.69 0.76
C LEU A 148 -6.65 -4.80 -0.36
N SER A 149 -5.54 -5.22 -0.94
CA SER A 149 -4.79 -4.47 -1.97
C SER A 149 -5.40 -4.56 -3.37
N LEU A 150 -6.10 -5.66 -3.68
CA LEU A 150 -6.69 -5.91 -5.01
C LEU A 150 -7.53 -4.75 -5.55
N PRO A 151 -8.55 -4.20 -4.85
CA PRO A 151 -9.42 -3.20 -5.45
C PRO A 151 -8.69 -1.90 -5.80
N TYR A 152 -7.64 -1.56 -5.06
CA TYR A 152 -6.77 -0.41 -5.36
C TYR A 152 -5.90 -0.66 -6.60
N ILE A 153 -5.27 -1.84 -6.72
CA ILE A 153 -4.47 -2.20 -7.90
C ILE A 153 -5.36 -2.26 -9.14
N ILE A 154 -6.54 -2.87 -9.05
CA ILE A 154 -7.46 -3.00 -10.19
C ILE A 154 -7.87 -1.60 -10.67
N THR A 155 -8.33 -0.73 -9.76
CA THR A 155 -8.81 0.61 -10.11
C THR A 155 -7.70 1.45 -10.73
N THR A 156 -6.52 1.50 -10.11
CA THR A 156 -5.40 2.31 -10.62
C THR A 156 -4.82 1.79 -11.94
N THR A 157 -4.82 0.47 -12.15
CA THR A 157 -4.42 -0.15 -13.42
C THR A 157 -5.43 0.16 -14.52
N GLU A 158 -6.72 0.05 -14.22
CA GLU A 158 -7.79 0.36 -15.17
C GLU A 158 -7.76 1.84 -15.59
N GLU A 159 -7.57 2.76 -14.64
CA GLU A 159 -7.38 4.20 -14.93
C GLU A 159 -6.11 4.47 -15.76
N ALA A 160 -5.06 3.68 -15.62
CA ALA A 160 -3.87 3.78 -16.47
C ALA A 160 -4.16 3.33 -17.91
N LEU A 161 -4.88 2.21 -18.08
CA LEU A 161 -5.25 1.68 -19.39
C LEU A 161 -6.25 2.58 -20.14
N MET A 162 -7.22 3.16 -19.42
CA MET A 162 -8.23 4.08 -19.97
C MET A 162 -7.62 5.39 -20.50
N ARG A 163 -6.44 5.77 -20.01
CA ARG A 163 -5.73 6.97 -20.49
C ARG A 163 -5.11 6.79 -21.88
N ILE A 164 -4.92 5.54 -22.34
CA ILE A 164 -4.41 5.26 -23.67
C ILE A 164 -5.51 5.54 -24.70
N PRO A 165 -5.29 6.42 -25.71
CA PRO A 165 -6.28 6.72 -26.72
C PRO A 165 -6.72 5.49 -27.53
N ASN A 166 -7.99 5.43 -27.94
CA ASN A 166 -8.49 4.36 -28.81
C ASN A 166 -7.81 4.36 -30.19
N SER A 167 -7.41 5.52 -30.70
CA SER A 167 -6.67 5.66 -31.96
C SER A 167 -5.38 4.84 -31.97
N THR A 168 -4.71 4.69 -30.83
CA THR A 168 -3.50 3.87 -30.70
C THR A 168 -3.82 2.38 -30.89
N ARG A 169 -4.95 1.92 -30.36
CA ARG A 169 -5.43 0.53 -30.53
C ARG A 169 -5.84 0.29 -31.98
N GLU A 170 -6.60 1.22 -32.56
CA GLU A 170 -7.06 1.14 -33.95
C GLU A 170 -5.89 1.16 -34.94
N ALA A 171 -4.84 1.95 -34.69
CA ALA A 171 -3.65 1.98 -35.53
C ALA A 171 -2.91 0.63 -35.54
N ALA A 172 -2.75 0.00 -34.37
CA ALA A 172 -2.13 -1.33 -34.26
C ALA A 172 -2.94 -2.41 -34.98
N LEU A 173 -4.27 -2.41 -34.80
CA LEU A 173 -5.16 -3.32 -35.53
C LEU A 173 -5.14 -3.06 -37.05
N GLY A 174 -5.03 -1.80 -37.46
CA GLY A 174 -5.01 -1.38 -38.86
C GLY A 174 -3.78 -1.85 -39.65
N ILE A 175 -2.67 -2.14 -38.97
CA ILE A 175 -1.46 -2.75 -39.57
C ILE A 175 -1.48 -4.30 -39.49
N GLY A 176 -2.59 -4.89 -39.07
CA GLY A 176 -2.77 -6.34 -39.00
C GLY A 176 -2.37 -7.00 -37.68
N ALA A 177 -2.06 -6.22 -36.63
CA ALA A 177 -1.81 -6.80 -35.31
C ALA A 177 -3.09 -7.41 -34.74
N THR A 178 -2.97 -8.51 -34.01
CA THR A 178 -4.06 -9.09 -33.26
C THR A 178 -4.39 -8.23 -32.03
N LYS A 179 -5.57 -8.45 -31.45
CA LYS A 179 -5.97 -7.79 -30.20
C LYS A 179 -4.99 -8.08 -29.06
N PHE A 180 -4.46 -9.31 -28.98
CA PHE A 180 -3.49 -9.67 -27.95
C PHE A 180 -2.15 -8.95 -28.15
N GLU A 181 -1.62 -8.92 -29.38
CA GLU A 181 -0.40 -8.17 -29.71
C GLU A 181 -0.58 -6.68 -29.45
N THR A 182 -1.72 -6.10 -29.83
CA THR A 182 -2.04 -4.69 -29.52
C THR A 182 -1.99 -4.42 -28.02
N ILE A 183 -2.58 -5.28 -27.20
CA ILE A 183 -2.59 -5.10 -25.74
C ILE A 183 -1.19 -5.28 -25.16
N LYS A 184 -0.51 -6.38 -25.53
CA LYS A 184 0.78 -6.77 -24.96
C LYS A 184 1.90 -5.83 -25.38
N ASP A 185 1.96 -5.44 -26.65
CA ASP A 185 3.12 -4.76 -27.24
C ASP A 185 2.91 -3.25 -27.37
N VAL A 186 1.68 -2.76 -27.27
CA VAL A 186 1.37 -1.32 -27.36
C VAL A 186 0.73 -0.79 -26.08
N VAL A 187 -0.44 -1.31 -25.70
CA VAL A 187 -1.23 -0.73 -24.59
C VAL A 187 -0.56 -0.90 -23.23
N ILE A 188 -0.12 -2.12 -22.90
CA ILE A 188 0.50 -2.42 -21.60
C ILE A 188 1.81 -1.63 -21.41
N PRO A 189 2.75 -1.60 -22.38
CA PRO A 189 3.96 -0.79 -22.28
C PRO A 189 3.65 0.69 -22.07
N SER A 190 2.74 1.27 -22.85
CA SER A 190 2.36 2.69 -22.70
C SER A 190 1.65 3.00 -21.38
N ALA A 191 0.90 2.05 -20.82
CA ALA A 191 0.22 2.21 -19.53
C ALA A 191 1.15 1.91 -18.32
N MET A 192 2.30 1.25 -18.55
CA MET A 192 3.19 0.74 -17.50
C MET A 192 3.60 1.79 -16.46
N PRO A 193 3.95 3.05 -16.80
CA PRO A 193 4.28 4.05 -15.80
C PRO A 193 3.12 4.34 -14.83
N GLY A 194 1.87 4.28 -15.32
CA GLY A 194 0.67 4.43 -14.51
C GLY A 194 0.40 3.22 -13.62
N ILE A 195 0.50 2.01 -14.19
CA ILE A 195 0.30 0.74 -13.48
C ILE A 195 1.31 0.60 -12.34
N LEU A 196 2.60 0.83 -12.61
CA LEU A 196 3.66 0.75 -11.61
C LEU A 196 3.46 1.75 -10.46
N THR A 197 2.99 2.96 -10.78
CA THR A 197 2.68 3.96 -9.75
C THR A 197 1.56 3.47 -8.83
N GLY A 198 0.46 2.97 -9.40
CA GLY A 198 -0.67 2.45 -8.62
C GLY A 198 -0.30 1.25 -7.73
N VAL A 199 0.45 0.31 -8.30
CA VAL A 199 0.96 -0.88 -7.59
C VAL A 199 1.84 -0.48 -6.40
N VAL A 200 2.80 0.42 -6.61
CA VAL A 200 3.73 0.82 -5.56
C VAL A 200 3.01 1.54 -4.43
N LEU A 201 2.15 2.50 -4.76
CA LEU A 201 1.41 3.24 -3.73
C LEU A 201 0.55 2.28 -2.90
N THR A 202 -0.05 1.28 -3.54
CA THR A 202 -0.83 0.25 -2.85
C THR A 202 0.04 -0.61 -1.94
N LEU A 203 1.20 -1.09 -2.42
CA LEU A 203 2.11 -1.91 -1.60
C LEU A 203 2.75 -1.14 -0.45
N SER A 204 3.10 0.12 -0.69
CA SER A 204 3.64 1.02 0.33
C SER A 204 2.64 1.24 1.46
N ARG A 205 1.35 1.34 1.11
CA ARG A 205 0.26 1.36 2.09
C ARG A 205 0.16 0.01 2.81
N ALA A 206 0.12 -1.10 2.08
CA ALA A 206 -0.02 -2.44 2.66
C ALA A 206 1.09 -2.77 3.67
N ALA A 207 2.33 -2.34 3.42
CA ALA A 207 3.46 -2.51 4.34
C ALA A 207 3.25 -1.82 5.70
N GLY A 208 2.38 -0.80 5.76
CA GLY A 208 1.99 -0.07 6.97
C GLY A 208 0.65 -0.48 7.56
N GLU A 209 -0.06 -1.47 7.00
CA GLU A 209 -1.38 -1.91 7.50
C GLU A 209 -1.24 -2.88 8.69
N THR A 210 -1.85 -2.53 9.82
CA THR A 210 -1.84 -3.36 11.05
C THR A 210 -3.08 -4.24 11.18
N ALA A 211 -4.26 -3.70 10.89
CA ALA A 211 -5.53 -4.35 11.22
C ALA A 211 -5.76 -5.70 10.50
N PRO A 212 -5.45 -5.86 9.20
CA PRO A 212 -5.68 -7.13 8.50
C PRO A 212 -4.83 -8.27 9.04
N ILE A 213 -3.62 -7.98 9.51
CA ILE A 213 -2.65 -9.00 9.94
C ILE A 213 -2.81 -9.42 11.40
N LEU A 214 -3.54 -8.62 12.19
CA LEU A 214 -3.73 -8.78 13.62
C LEU A 214 -4.35 -10.13 14.00
N PHE A 215 -5.25 -10.66 13.17
CA PHE A 215 -5.92 -11.94 13.42
C PHE A 215 -5.40 -13.10 12.56
N THR A 216 -4.54 -12.81 11.58
CA THR A 216 -4.20 -13.79 10.55
C THR A 216 -2.77 -14.32 10.67
N GLY A 217 -1.89 -13.68 11.43
CA GLY A 217 -0.54 -14.20 11.65
C GLY A 217 0.47 -13.30 12.37
N ALA A 218 0.14 -12.04 12.66
CA ALA A 218 1.04 -11.18 13.41
C ALA A 218 1.10 -11.58 14.90
N ALA A 219 2.32 -11.81 15.40
CA ALA A 219 2.56 -12.16 16.80
C ALA A 219 3.19 -10.99 17.57
N PHE A 220 2.88 -10.91 18.87
CA PHE A 220 3.44 -9.91 19.77
C PHE A 220 4.95 -10.02 19.87
N TYR A 221 5.46 -11.20 20.21
CA TYR A 221 6.88 -11.44 20.39
C TYR A 221 7.25 -12.86 19.96
N ILE A 222 8.30 -12.99 19.16
CA ILE A 222 8.89 -14.25 18.76
C ILE A 222 10.39 -14.16 19.04
N ASN A 223 10.93 -15.20 19.68
CA ASN A 223 12.36 -15.31 19.90
C ASN A 223 13.06 -15.84 18.64
N GLY A 224 13.51 -14.94 17.76
CA GLY A 224 14.20 -15.28 16.52
C GLY A 224 13.67 -14.55 15.29
N VAL A 225 14.19 -14.93 14.13
CA VAL A 225 13.62 -14.57 12.82
C VAL A 225 12.79 -15.76 12.32
N ASN A 226 11.46 -15.64 12.34
CA ASN A 226 10.60 -16.56 11.62
C ASN A 226 10.45 -16.08 10.18
N GLY A 227 11.05 -16.81 9.24
CA GLY A 227 10.94 -16.56 7.79
C GLY A 227 10.06 -17.57 7.05
N TYR A 228 9.45 -18.52 7.77
CA TYR A 228 8.64 -19.56 7.18
C TYR A 228 7.21 -19.07 6.90
N LEU A 229 6.69 -19.44 5.74
CA LEU A 229 5.37 -18.98 5.26
C LEU A 229 4.22 -19.46 6.15
N ASN A 230 4.36 -20.62 6.78
CA ASN A 230 3.33 -21.29 7.59
C ASN A 230 3.46 -21.01 9.09
N GLN A 231 4.19 -19.97 9.49
CA GLN A 231 4.39 -19.60 10.88
C GLN A 231 3.97 -18.15 11.13
N GLU A 232 3.67 -17.85 12.38
CA GLU A 232 3.49 -16.47 12.84
C GLU A 232 4.79 -15.67 12.72
N PHE A 233 4.64 -14.35 12.61
CA PHE A 233 5.73 -13.44 12.34
C PHE A 233 5.53 -12.10 13.06
N MET A 234 6.61 -11.34 13.20
CA MET A 234 6.55 -9.97 13.69
C MET A 234 6.55 -9.00 12.50
N ALA A 235 5.76 -7.94 12.57
CA ALA A 235 5.74 -6.88 11.56
C ALA A 235 5.90 -5.51 12.21
N LEU A 236 6.60 -4.58 11.56
CA LEU A 236 6.83 -3.22 12.01
C LEU A 236 5.54 -2.48 12.42
N PRO A 237 4.47 -2.43 11.60
CA PRO A 237 3.26 -1.69 11.97
C PRO A 237 2.52 -2.31 13.18
N TYR A 238 2.55 -3.64 13.32
CA TYR A 238 1.98 -4.32 14.49
C TYR A 238 2.86 -4.17 15.74
N HIS A 239 4.18 -4.27 15.58
CA HIS A 239 5.16 -4.03 16.63
C HIS A 239 5.00 -2.62 17.21
N LEU A 240 4.95 -1.60 16.35
CA LEU A 240 4.70 -0.21 16.77
C LEU A 240 3.38 -0.05 17.52
N TYR A 241 2.29 -0.66 17.02
CA TYR A 241 0.99 -0.63 17.67
C TYR A 241 1.04 -1.22 19.09
N MET A 242 1.70 -2.37 19.26
CA MET A 242 1.81 -3.04 20.56
C MET A 242 2.65 -2.23 21.55
N LEU A 243 3.80 -1.70 21.13
CA LEU A 243 4.65 -0.88 21.99
C LEU A 243 3.96 0.43 22.41
N SER A 244 3.12 0.99 21.53
CA SER A 244 2.46 2.28 21.78
C SER A 244 1.19 2.16 22.60
N THR A 245 0.53 0.99 22.64
CA THR A 245 -0.83 0.88 23.20
C THR A 245 -1.04 -0.26 24.21
N GLN A 246 -0.33 -1.38 24.10
CA GLN A 246 -0.65 -2.60 24.86
C GLN A 246 0.50 -3.11 25.75
N HIS A 247 1.69 -2.51 25.67
CA HIS A 247 2.84 -2.97 26.44
C HIS A 247 2.70 -2.59 27.93
N GLN A 248 3.12 -3.47 28.84
CA GLN A 248 2.99 -3.23 30.29
C GLN A 248 3.95 -2.14 30.80
N ALA A 249 5.15 -2.04 30.21
CA ALA A 249 6.19 -1.07 30.56
C ALA A 249 6.27 0.08 29.53
N ILE A 250 5.18 0.85 29.37
CA ILE A 250 5.05 1.88 28.31
C ILE A 250 6.21 2.88 28.33
N GLU A 251 6.65 3.34 29.49
CA GLU A 251 7.75 4.32 29.60
C GLU A 251 9.09 3.75 29.13
N GLU A 252 9.34 2.45 29.34
CA GLU A 252 10.57 1.78 28.91
C GLU A 252 10.60 1.55 27.39
N VAL A 253 9.46 1.18 26.80
CA VAL A 253 9.39 0.87 25.36
C VAL A 253 9.11 2.09 24.47
N ARG A 254 8.73 3.23 25.04
CA ARG A 254 8.42 4.44 24.27
C ARG A 254 9.56 4.88 23.34
N PRO A 255 10.85 4.88 23.75
CA PRO A 255 11.95 5.16 22.84
C PRO A 255 12.05 4.16 21.68
N ILE A 256 11.84 2.87 21.95
CA ILE A 256 11.84 1.79 20.94
C ILE A 256 10.67 1.99 19.96
N ALA A 257 9.50 2.43 20.44
CA ALA A 257 8.36 2.75 19.60
C ALA A 257 8.68 3.90 18.63
N TYR A 258 9.29 5.00 19.10
CA TYR A 258 9.71 6.09 18.21
C TYR A 258 10.77 5.64 17.20
N GLY A 259 11.75 4.82 17.62
CA GLY A 259 12.74 4.23 16.71
C GLY A 259 12.10 3.33 15.65
N THR A 260 11.13 2.51 16.04
CA THR A 260 10.34 1.65 15.13
C THR A 260 9.54 2.48 14.14
N ALA A 261 8.86 3.52 14.60
CA ALA A 261 8.10 4.43 13.75
C ALA A 261 9.01 5.11 12.71
N LEU A 262 10.18 5.58 13.12
CA LEU A 262 11.16 6.17 12.23
C LEU A 262 11.63 5.17 11.17
N ILE A 263 11.96 3.94 11.56
CA ILE A 263 12.35 2.89 10.60
C ILE A 263 11.20 2.55 9.64
N LEU A 264 9.96 2.44 10.12
CA LEU A 264 8.81 2.19 9.25
C LEU A 264 8.64 3.32 8.20
N VAL A 265 8.74 4.59 8.62
CA VAL A 265 8.72 5.74 7.71
C VAL A 265 9.85 5.67 6.69
N VAL A 266 11.08 5.35 7.13
CA VAL A 266 12.24 5.22 6.25
C VAL A 266 12.07 4.09 5.24
N VAL A 267 11.59 2.92 5.67
CA VAL A 267 11.32 1.76 4.80
C VAL A 267 10.28 2.12 3.74
N VAL A 268 9.15 2.70 4.15
CA VAL A 268 8.10 3.13 3.23
C VAL A 268 8.61 4.22 2.28
N PHE A 269 9.40 5.16 2.77
CA PHE A 269 10.02 6.20 1.95
C PHE A 269 10.93 5.60 0.87
N PHE A 270 11.82 4.67 1.22
CA PHE A 270 12.70 4.01 0.26
C PHE A 270 11.94 3.13 -0.74
N MET A 271 10.86 2.47 -0.34
CA MET A 271 9.98 1.75 -1.27
C MET A 271 9.38 2.70 -2.31
N ASN A 272 8.85 3.85 -1.87
CA ASN A 272 8.31 4.88 -2.77
C ASN A 272 9.38 5.52 -3.65
N LEU A 273 10.59 5.74 -3.13
CA LEU A 273 11.70 6.31 -3.90
C LEU A 273 12.19 5.34 -4.99
N THR A 274 12.31 4.05 -4.66
CA THR A 274 12.70 3.00 -5.61
C THR A 274 11.70 2.93 -6.76
N ALA A 275 10.41 3.02 -6.45
CA ALA A 275 9.36 3.08 -7.45
C ALA A 275 9.40 4.33 -8.32
N PHE A 276 9.66 5.50 -7.73
CA PHE A 276 9.86 6.74 -8.48
C PHE A 276 11.02 6.59 -9.47
N TYR A 277 12.13 5.99 -9.03
CA TYR A 277 13.29 5.75 -9.88
C TYR A 277 12.98 4.79 -11.04
N ILE A 278 12.29 3.67 -10.75
CA ILE A 278 11.83 2.72 -11.78
C ILE A 278 10.95 3.44 -12.81
N ARG A 279 9.96 4.23 -12.35
CA ARG A 279 9.09 5.03 -13.22
C ARG A 279 9.86 6.02 -14.09
N TYR A 280 10.84 6.73 -13.51
CA TYR A 280 11.67 7.67 -14.25
C TYR A 280 12.41 6.99 -15.40
N LYS A 281 12.94 5.78 -15.17
CA LYS A 281 13.63 5.00 -16.21
C LYS A 281 12.69 4.60 -17.35
N TYR A 282 11.47 4.16 -17.05
CA TYR A 282 10.49 3.79 -18.09
C TYR A 282 10.05 5.01 -18.92
N ARG A 283 9.84 6.18 -18.29
CA ARG A 283 9.46 7.41 -19.01
C ARG A 283 10.56 7.96 -19.92
N LYS A 284 11.83 7.64 -19.66
CA LYS A 284 12.97 8.09 -20.49
C LYS A 284 13.15 7.24 -21.76
N ASN A 285 12.53 6.06 -21.79
CA ASN A 285 12.60 5.13 -22.92
C ASN A 285 11.39 5.23 -23.87
N ASP A 286 10.47 6.17 -23.60
CA ASP A 286 9.43 6.66 -24.52
C ASP A 286 9.89 7.99 -25.15
#